data_AF-A0A931D622-F1
#
_entry.id   AF-A0A931D622-F1
#
_cell.length_a   1.000
_cell.length_b   1.000
_cell.length_c   1.000
_cell.angle_alpha   90.00
_cell.angle_beta   90.00
_cell.angle_gamma   90.00
#
_symmetry.space_group_name_H-M   'P 1'
#
loop_
_entity.id
_entity.type
_entity.pdbx_description
1 polymer ?
#
loop_
_entity_poly.entity_id
_entity_poly.type
_entity_poly.pdbx_seq_one_letter_code
_entity_poly.pdbx_strand_id
1 'polypeptide(L)'
;MLWFYGRKRNYIELIGLKLSKEFKIEPDESQGFPSAVKYSKLIEASWASKMNADEAAMQIAVSYFLYLCKGGSFVDASEVLLRIENIIGYEVPRNLIREEYWLEFSNAIIEGRQILGIK
;
A
#
# COMPACT_ATOMS: atom_id res chain seq x y z
N MET A 1 26.58 10.87 -6.96
CA MET A 1 25.36 11.20 -6.17
C MET A 1 24.11 11.40 -7.03
N LEU A 2 24.16 12.02 -8.21
CA LEU A 2 22.98 12.25 -9.09
C LEU A 2 22.22 10.97 -9.50
N TRP A 3 22.94 9.85 -9.67
CA TRP A 3 22.35 8.55 -10.04
C TRP A 3 21.42 7.93 -8.99
N PHE A 4 21.58 8.29 -7.71
CA PHE A 4 20.77 7.75 -6.62
C PHE A 4 19.42 8.48 -6.52
N TYR A 5 19.44 9.80 -6.70
CA TYR A 5 18.24 10.64 -6.75
C TYR A 5 17.33 10.29 -7.94
N GLY A 6 17.90 10.05 -9.13
CA GLY A 6 17.13 9.64 -10.30
C GLY A 6 16.41 8.30 -10.10
N ARG A 7 17.07 7.32 -9.46
CA ARG A 7 16.45 6.02 -9.14
C ARG A 7 15.30 6.14 -8.13
N LYS A 8 15.48 6.94 -7.08
CA LYS A 8 14.45 7.15 -6.07
C LYS A 8 13.23 7.87 -6.64
N ARG A 9 13.42 8.85 -7.52
CA ARG A 9 12.31 9.53 -8.21
C ARG A 9 11.49 8.56 -9.06
N ASN A 10 12.15 7.76 -9.91
CA ASN A 10 11.47 6.77 -10.74
C ASN A 10 10.70 5.74 -9.87
N TYR A 11 11.28 5.34 -8.74
CA TYR A 11 10.64 4.46 -7.78
C TYR A 11 9.34 5.06 -7.21
N ILE A 12 9.37 6.34 -6.80
CA ILE A 12 8.18 7.05 -6.30
C ILE A 12 7.11 7.19 -7.38
N GLU A 13 7.50 7.52 -8.62
CA GLU A 13 6.58 7.63 -9.75
C GLU A 13 5.90 6.28 -10.07
N LEU A 14 6.65 5.17 -10.02
CA LEU A 14 6.10 3.83 -10.20
C LEU A 14 5.10 3.47 -9.10
N ILE A 15 5.42 3.76 -7.83
CA ILE A 15 4.50 3.53 -6.71
C ILE A 15 3.21 4.34 -6.90
N GLY A 16 3.32 5.62 -7.25
CA GLY A 16 2.14 6.47 -7.47
C GLY A 16 1.26 5.96 -8.61
N LEU A 17 1.86 5.46 -9.71
CA LEU A 17 1.13 4.83 -10.81
C LEU A 17 0.41 3.56 -10.37
N LYS A 18 1.04 2.71 -9.56
CA LYS A 18 0.43 1.49 -9.03
C LYS A 18 -0.74 1.80 -8.10
N LEU A 19 -0.53 2.69 -7.12
CA LEU A 19 -1.58 3.12 -6.20
C LEU A 19 -2.80 3.69 -6.92
N SER A 20 -2.59 4.57 -7.89
CA SER A 20 -3.69 5.17 -8.65
C SER A 20 -4.39 4.20 -9.61
N LYS A 21 -3.65 3.31 -10.29
CA LYS A 21 -4.25 2.41 -11.30
C LYS A 21 -4.82 1.13 -10.70
N GLU A 22 -4.09 0.50 -9.81
CA GLU A 22 -4.38 -0.83 -9.26
C GLU A 22 -5.27 -0.68 -8.01
N PHE A 23 -4.87 0.17 -7.07
CA PHE A 23 -5.54 0.34 -5.78
C PHE A 23 -6.58 1.47 -5.74
N LYS A 24 -6.65 2.33 -6.78
CA LYS A 24 -7.47 3.55 -6.81
C LYS A 24 -7.26 4.46 -5.60
N ILE A 25 -6.04 4.47 -5.07
CA ILE A 25 -5.61 5.38 -4.02
C ILE A 25 -4.91 6.55 -4.71
N GLU A 26 -5.51 7.74 -4.62
CA GLU A 26 -4.85 8.95 -5.10
C GLU A 26 -3.81 9.41 -4.07
N PRO A 27 -2.53 9.53 -4.44
CA PRO A 27 -1.49 10.04 -3.55
C PRO A 27 -1.54 11.57 -3.46
N ASP A 28 -2.73 12.13 -3.23
CA ASP A 28 -2.97 13.56 -3.01
C ASP A 28 -3.57 13.77 -1.62
N GLU A 29 -3.12 14.84 -0.95
CA GLU A 29 -3.64 15.26 0.36
C GLU A 29 -5.14 15.58 0.33
N SER A 30 -5.67 15.89 -0.86
CA SER A 30 -7.08 16.25 -1.04
C SER A 30 -8.06 15.06 -0.99
N GLN A 31 -7.60 13.81 -1.16
CA GLN A 31 -8.47 12.63 -1.29
C GLN A 31 -8.25 11.54 -0.22
N GLY A 32 -7.74 11.92 0.95
CA GLY A 32 -7.96 11.10 2.15
C GLY A 32 -6.85 10.13 2.52
N PHE A 33 -5.69 10.12 1.87
CA PHE A 33 -4.49 9.54 2.50
C PHE A 33 -4.13 10.39 3.72
N PRO A 34 -3.66 9.83 4.86
CA PRO A 34 -3.56 10.56 6.13
C PRO A 34 -2.42 11.61 6.22
N SER A 35 -2.38 12.57 5.29
CA SER A 35 -1.36 13.58 4.94
C SER A 35 -0.22 13.10 4.06
N ALA A 36 0.32 13.99 3.19
CA ALA A 36 1.50 13.71 2.36
C ALA A 36 2.71 13.35 3.22
N VAL A 37 2.74 13.78 4.49
CA VAL A 37 3.75 13.41 5.47
C VAL A 37 3.74 11.91 5.75
N LYS A 38 2.56 11.29 5.93
CA LYS A 38 2.49 9.84 6.14
C LYS A 38 2.81 9.05 4.88
N TYR A 39 2.37 9.52 3.72
CA TYR A 39 2.73 8.93 2.43
C TYR A 39 4.24 8.96 2.18
N SER A 40 4.86 10.13 2.37
CA SER A 40 6.32 10.31 2.26
C SER A 40 7.08 9.42 3.26
N LYS A 41 6.62 9.33 4.51
CA LYS A 41 7.22 8.42 5.51
C LYS A 41 7.15 6.95 5.10
N LEU A 42 6.04 6.51 4.53
CA LEU A 42 5.90 5.14 4.02
C LEU A 42 6.88 4.90 2.87
N ILE A 43 6.94 5.80 1.88
CA ILE A 43 7.92 5.73 0.79
C ILE A 43 9.36 5.66 1.31
N GLU A 44 9.72 6.50 2.28
CA GLU A 44 11.06 6.50 2.87
C GLU A 44 11.37 5.17 3.58
N ALA A 45 10.39 4.62 4.31
CA ALA A 45 10.52 3.32 4.96
C ALA A 45 10.65 2.17 3.94
N SER A 46 9.84 2.16 2.88
CA SER A 46 9.93 1.17 1.81
C SER A 46 11.28 1.24 1.09
N TRP A 47 11.74 2.45 0.79
CA TRP A 47 13.04 2.69 0.16
C TRP A 47 14.20 2.24 1.04
N ALA A 48 14.19 2.58 2.33
CA ALA A 48 15.22 2.18 3.28
C ALA A 48 15.28 0.65 3.45
N SER A 49 14.13 -0.01 3.38
CA SER A 49 13.98 -1.47 3.43
C SER A 49 14.30 -2.15 2.10
N LYS A 50 14.66 -1.38 1.06
CA LYS A 50 14.92 -1.85 -0.31
C LYS A 50 13.72 -2.62 -0.90
N MET A 51 12.51 -2.23 -0.54
CA MET A 51 11.30 -2.77 -1.16
C MET A 51 11.28 -2.43 -2.65
N ASN A 52 10.82 -3.35 -3.49
CA ASN A 52 10.48 -3.02 -4.87
C ASN A 52 9.18 -2.19 -4.93
N ALA A 53 8.78 -1.74 -6.13
CA ALA A 53 7.62 -0.87 -6.27
C ALA A 53 6.29 -1.57 -5.94
N ASP A 54 6.18 -2.88 -6.21
CA ASP A 54 5.00 -3.69 -5.88
C ASP A 54 4.85 -3.86 -4.37
N GLU A 55 5.94 -4.22 -3.68
CA GLU A 55 6.02 -4.34 -2.22
C GLU A 55 5.63 -3.02 -1.53
N ALA A 56 6.16 -1.90 -2.03
CA ALA A 56 5.89 -0.59 -1.47
C ALA A 56 4.45 -0.13 -1.72
N ALA A 57 3.92 -0.36 -2.93
CA ALA A 57 2.52 -0.06 -3.25
C ALA A 57 1.57 -0.88 -2.36
N MET A 58 1.85 -2.17 -2.17
CA MET A 58 1.08 -3.03 -1.27
C MET A 58 1.18 -2.56 0.19
N GLN A 59 2.38 -2.23 0.69
CA GLN A 59 2.56 -1.69 2.03
C GLN A 59 1.70 -0.43 2.25
N ILE A 60 1.71 0.48 1.28
CA ILE A 60 0.95 1.72 1.34
C ILE A 60 -0.56 1.45 1.29
N ALA A 61 -1.01 0.56 0.41
CA ALA A 61 -2.43 0.19 0.29
C ALA A 61 -2.96 -0.48 1.56
N VAL A 62 -2.21 -1.41 2.15
CA VAL A 62 -2.57 -2.10 3.40
C VAL A 62 -2.56 -1.12 4.57
N SER A 63 -1.58 -0.21 4.63
CA SER A 63 -1.54 0.85 5.65
C SER A 63 -2.74 1.78 5.55
N TYR A 64 -3.16 2.10 4.32
CA TYR A 64 -4.33 2.92 4.05
C TYR A 64 -5.63 2.22 4.45
N PHE A 65 -5.77 0.96 4.06
CA PHE A 65 -6.88 0.10 4.47
C PHE A 65 -7.05 0.06 6.00
N LEU A 66 -5.96 -0.21 6.74
CA LEU A 66 -5.98 -0.20 8.20
C LEU A 66 -6.35 1.16 8.78
N TYR A 67 -5.85 2.25 8.17
CA TYR A 67 -6.22 3.60 8.57
C TYR A 67 -7.73 3.85 8.42
N LEU A 68 -8.33 3.48 7.28
CA LEU A 68 -9.77 3.60 7.04
C LEU A 68 -10.58 2.75 8.03
N CYS A 69 -10.14 1.51 8.29
CA CYS A 69 -10.77 0.64 9.29
C CYS A 69 -10.78 1.30 10.68
N LYS A 70 -9.64 1.79 11.15
CA LYS A 70 -9.51 2.45 12.45
C LYS A 70 -10.25 3.79 12.52
N GLY A 71 -10.41 4.46 11.39
CA GLY A 71 -11.15 5.72 11.27
C GLY A 71 -12.67 5.56 11.16
N GLY A 72 -13.19 4.34 10.99
CA GLY A 72 -14.63 4.08 10.83
C GLY A 72 -15.15 4.24 9.40
N SER A 73 -14.28 4.49 8.41
CA SER A 73 -14.64 4.60 6.99
C SER A 73 -14.78 3.22 6.35
N PHE A 74 -15.75 2.43 6.81
CA PHE A 74 -15.87 1.01 6.46
C PHE A 74 -16.20 0.74 4.99
N VAL A 75 -16.92 1.64 4.34
CA VAL A 75 -17.25 1.53 2.90
C VAL A 75 -15.97 1.62 2.07
N ASP A 76 -15.21 2.70 2.25
CA ASP A 76 -13.92 2.91 1.56
C ASP A 76 -12.92 1.80 1.90
N ALA A 77 -12.87 1.38 3.17
CA ALA A 77 -12.00 0.28 3.60
C ALA A 77 -12.34 -1.03 2.87
N SER A 78 -13.62 -1.33 2.70
CA SER A 78 -14.07 -2.53 1.99
C SER A 78 -13.72 -2.48 0.50
N GLU A 79 -13.85 -1.31 -0.14
CA GLU A 79 -13.43 -1.14 -1.53
C GLU A 79 -11.92 -1.34 -1.72
N VAL A 80 -11.10 -0.78 -0.82
CA VAL A 80 -9.65 -0.96 -0.84
C VAL A 80 -9.29 -2.43 -0.58
N LEU A 81 -9.96 -3.09 0.37
CA LEU A 81 -9.76 -4.52 0.66
C LEU A 81 -10.04 -5.38 -0.58
N LEU A 82 -11.15 -5.16 -1.29
CA LEU A 82 -11.47 -5.89 -2.52
C LEU A 82 -10.38 -5.75 -3.58
N ARG A 83 -9.77 -4.56 -3.70
CA ARG A 83 -8.66 -4.33 -4.65
C ARG A 83 -7.40 -5.06 -4.22
N ILE A 84 -7.06 -4.98 -2.93
CA ILE A 84 -5.96 -5.73 -2.34
C ILE A 84 -6.14 -7.23 -2.61
N GLU A 85 -7.32 -7.80 -2.33
CA GLU A 85 -7.63 -9.22 -2.56
C GLU A 85 -7.57 -9.61 -4.03
N ASN A 86 -8.08 -8.78 -4.95
CA ASN A 86 -7.97 -9.03 -6.38
C ASN A 86 -6.50 -9.08 -6.82
N ILE A 87 -5.70 -8.10 -6.41
CA ILE A 87 -4.27 -8.05 -6.72
C ILE A 87 -3.56 -9.26 -6.13
N ILE A 88 -3.88 -9.65 -4.89
CA ILE A 88 -3.32 -10.87 -4.30
C ILE A 88 -3.71 -12.11 -5.10
N GLY A 89 -4.98 -12.23 -5.50
CA GLY A 89 -5.48 -13.36 -6.28
C GLY A 89 -4.82 -13.53 -7.65
N TYR A 90 -4.37 -12.43 -8.27
CA TYR A 90 -3.75 -12.44 -9.61
C TYR A 90 -2.23 -12.26 -9.63
N GLU A 91 -1.66 -11.48 -8.70
CA GLU A 91 -0.25 -11.02 -8.72
C GLU A 91 0.65 -11.72 -7.69
N VAL A 92 0.12 -12.10 -6.51
CA VAL A 92 0.90 -12.80 -5.47
C VAL A 92 1.41 -14.19 -5.88
N PRO A 93 0.86 -14.93 -6.87
CA PRO A 93 1.45 -16.21 -7.29
C PRO A 93 2.85 -16.11 -7.95
N ARG A 94 3.46 -14.93 -8.09
CA ARG A 94 4.67 -14.74 -8.91
C ARG A 94 5.83 -14.00 -8.22
N ASN A 95 6.28 -14.40 -7.03
CA ASN A 95 7.55 -13.91 -6.43
C ASN A 95 7.72 -12.36 -6.40
N LEU A 96 6.65 -11.56 -6.54
CA LEU A 96 6.71 -10.10 -6.63
C LEU A 96 6.85 -9.45 -5.26
N ILE A 97 6.26 -10.08 -4.24
CA ILE A 97 6.33 -9.65 -2.85
C ILE A 97 7.14 -10.70 -2.10
N ARG A 98 8.22 -10.28 -1.45
CA ARG A 98 9.00 -11.17 -0.59
C ARG A 98 8.19 -11.65 0.61
N GLU A 99 8.47 -12.88 1.04
CA GLU A 99 7.70 -13.59 2.07
C GLU A 99 7.66 -12.82 3.39
N GLU A 100 8.78 -12.18 3.78
CA GLU A 100 8.83 -11.39 5.01
C GLU A 100 7.80 -10.25 5.05
N TYR A 101 7.61 -9.54 3.92
CA TYR A 101 6.63 -8.46 3.84
C TYR A 101 5.23 -8.97 3.64
N TRP A 102 5.08 -10.08 2.91
CA TRP A 102 3.79 -10.72 2.75
C TRP A 102 3.21 -11.10 4.12
N LEU A 103 4.02 -11.64 5.03
CA LEU A 103 3.59 -11.95 6.39
C LEU A 103 3.10 -10.70 7.12
N GLU A 104 3.84 -9.59 7.06
CA GLU A 104 3.42 -8.31 7.65
C GLU A 104 2.09 -7.80 7.06
N PHE A 105 1.97 -7.82 5.74
CA PHE A 105 0.78 -7.35 5.03
C PHE A 105 -0.44 -8.22 5.36
N SER A 106 -0.27 -9.54 5.39
CA SER A 106 -1.34 -10.50 5.69
C SER A 106 -1.88 -10.31 7.11
N ASN A 107 -1.01 -10.08 8.10
CA ASN A 107 -1.41 -9.78 9.47
C ASN A 107 -2.23 -8.49 9.56
N ALA A 108 -1.79 -7.44 8.87
CA ALA A 108 -2.52 -6.17 8.80
C ALA A 108 -3.88 -6.30 8.10
N ILE A 109 -3.97 -7.11 7.03
CA ILE A 109 -5.24 -7.41 6.36
C ILE A 109 -6.18 -8.16 7.30
N ILE A 110 -5.69 -9.16 8.04
CA ILE A 110 -6.48 -9.92 9.03
C ILE A 110 -7.02 -8.98 10.11
N GLU A 111 -6.16 -8.11 10.67
CA GLU A 111 -6.57 -7.11 11.66
C GLU A 111 -7.70 -6.21 11.10
N GLY A 112 -7.55 -5.68 9.89
CA GLY A 112 -8.58 -4.83 9.30
C GLY A 112 -9.89 -5.57 8.99
N ARG A 113 -9.84 -6.83 8.54
CA ARG A 113 -11.03 -7.67 8.38
C ARG A 113 -11.78 -7.86 9.69
N GLN A 114 -11.06 -8.09 10.79
CA GLN A 114 -11.65 -8.20 12.13
C GLN A 114 -12.35 -6.90 12.54
N ILE A 115 -11.74 -5.73 12.27
CA ILE A 115 -12.35 -4.43 12.53
C ILE A 115 -13.66 -4.26 11.72
N LEU A 116 -13.67 -4.70 10.46
CA LEU A 116 -14.86 -4.66 9.59
C LEU A 116 -15.92 -5.71 9.94
N GLY A 117 -15.63 -6.64 10.86
CA GLY A 117 -16.52 -7.77 11.17
C GLY A 117 -16.62 -8.82 10.06
N ILE A 118 -15.64 -8.84 9.13
CA ILE A 118 -15.53 -9.84 8.07
C ILE A 118 -14.80 -11.06 8.64
N LYS A 119 -15.44 -12.23 8.55
CA LYS A 119 -14.87 -13.51 8.99
C LYS A 119 -14.04 -14.17 7.90
#